data_AF-A0A699SKM9-F1
#
_entry.id   AF-A0A699SKM9-F1
#
_cell.length_a   1.000
_cell.length_b   1.000
_cell.length_c   1.000
_cell.angle_alpha   90.00
_cell.angle_beta   90.00
_cell.angle_gamma   90.00
#
_symmetry.space_group_name_H-M   'P 1'
#
loop_
_entity.id
_entity.type
_entity.pdbx_description
1 polymer ?
#
loop_
_entity_poly.entity_id
_entity_poly.type
_entity_poly.pdbx_seq_one_letter_code
_entity_poly.pdbx_strand_id
1 'polypeptide(L)' 'MSYLSDFEELNGGYVAFEGNPNGGKITGKGKIKTGKLDFDDVYFVKELKFNLFSVSQMCDKKNSV' A
#
# COMPACT_ATOMS: atom_id res chain seq x y z
N MET A 1 13.99 -0.54 4.37
CA MET A 1 12.94 0.35 3.81
C MET A 1 13.53 1.39 2.87
N SER A 2 14.32 0.97 1.89
CA SER A 2 14.94 1.92 0.94
C SER A 2 13.98 2.39 -0.17
N TYR A 3 12.80 1.78 -0.26
CA TYR A 3 11.81 2.06 -1.31
C TYR A 3 10.90 3.26 -1.00
N LEU A 4 10.83 3.67 0.27
CA LEU A 4 9.97 4.76 0.74
C LEU A 4 10.84 5.96 1.14
N SER A 5 10.55 7.12 0.54
CA SER A 5 11.03 8.42 1.00
C SER A 5 10.11 9.00 2.06
N ASP A 6 10.62 9.90 2.91
CA ASP A 6 9.86 10.54 4.00
C ASP A 6 9.12 9.53 4.90
N PHE A 7 9.80 8.43 5.24
CA PHE A 7 9.18 7.36 6.04
C PHE A 7 8.90 7.83 7.48
N GLU A 8 7.65 7.68 7.89
CA GLU A 8 7.16 7.95 9.24
C GLU A 8 6.79 6.61 9.89
N GLU A 9 7.38 6.32 11.04
CA GLU A 9 7.01 5.15 11.85
C GLU A 9 5.65 5.38 12.50
N LEU A 10 4.76 4.40 12.37
CA LEU A 10 3.40 4.46 12.90
C LEU A 10 3.11 3.22 13.74
N ASN A 11 2.30 3.39 14.78
CA ASN A 11 1.69 2.26 15.48
C ASN A 11 0.24 2.10 14.98
N GLY A 12 0.10 1.83 13.69
CA GLY A 12 -1.18 1.82 12.99
C GLY A 12 -2.05 0.59 13.30
N GLY A 13 -3.23 0.59 12.69
CA GLY A 13 -4.16 -0.53 12.76
C GLY A 13 -3.69 -1.77 11.97
N TYR A 14 -4.53 -2.80 11.98
CA TYR A 14 -4.31 -4.04 11.22
C TYR A 14 -5.07 -3.99 9.90
N VAL A 15 -4.43 -4.47 8.84
CA VAL A 15 -5.02 -4.65 7.51
C VAL A 15 -5.15 -6.13 7.25
N ALA A 16 -6.36 -6.59 6.98
CA ALA A 16 -6.60 -7.97 6.55
C ALA A 16 -6.31 -8.11 5.05
N PHE A 17 -5.58 -9.15 4.67
CA PHE A 17 -5.31 -9.52 3.29
C PHE A 17 -5.38 -11.04 3.13
N GLU A 18 -5.81 -11.50 1.95
CA GLU A 18 -5.78 -12.91 1.54
C GLU A 18 -6.32 -13.90 2.60
N GLY A 19 -7.50 -13.64 3.15
CA GLY A 19 -8.16 -14.56 4.09
C GLY A 19 -7.42 -14.78 5.43
N ASN A 20 -6.34 -14.06 5.72
CA ASN A 20 -5.64 -14.13 7.00
C ASN A 20 -6.44 -13.36 8.07
N PRO A 21 -7.03 -14.04 9.07
CA PRO A 21 -7.87 -13.39 10.09
C PRO A 21 -7.09 -12.42 10.98
N ASN A 22 -5.76 -12.58 11.08
CA ASN A 22 -4.92 -11.70 11.90
C ASN A 22 -4.35 -10.52 11.08
N GLY A 23 -4.41 -10.57 9.76
CA GLY A 23 -3.87 -9.54 8.86
C GLY A 23 -2.40 -9.20 9.13
N GLY A 24 -2.03 -7.97 8.85
CA GLY A 24 -0.73 -7.39 9.20
C GLY A 24 -0.89 -5.99 9.75
N LYS A 25 -0.02 -5.61 10.67
CA LYS A 25 0.02 -4.32 11.33
C LYS A 25 0.71 -3.29 10.44
N ILE A 26 0.07 -2.14 10.27
CA ILE A 26 0.71 -0.97 9.65
C ILE A 26 1.74 -0.44 10.63
N THR A 27 3.02 -0.46 10.25
CA THR A 27 4.11 0.05 11.08
C THR A 27 4.71 1.35 10.57
N GLY A 28 4.21 1.88 9.46
CA GLY A 28 4.63 3.18 8.97
C GLY A 28 3.98 3.56 7.66
N LYS A 29 4.28 4.77 7.21
CA LYS A 29 3.90 5.28 5.89
C LYS A 29 5.04 6.07 5.28
N GLY A 30 5.00 6.26 3.97
CA GLY A 30 5.93 7.13 3.28
C GLY A 30 5.54 7.31 1.82
N LYS A 31 6.46 7.85 1.05
CA LYS A 31 6.24 8.22 -0.34
C LYS A 31 7.01 7.31 -1.29
N ILE A 32 6.38 6.90 -2.39
CA ILE A 32 7.07 6.26 -3.51
C ILE A 32 7.10 7.24 -4.68
N LYS A 33 8.28 7.50 -5.20
CA LYS A 33 8.47 8.27 -6.44
C LYS A 33 9.17 7.39 -7.47
N THR A 34 8.52 7.17 -8.59
CA THR A 34 9.08 6.39 -9.71
C THR A 34 9.55 7.29 -10.86
N GLY A 35 9.40 8.61 -10.72
CA GLY A 35 9.68 9.61 -11.76
C GLY A 35 8.55 9.78 -12.78
N LYS A 36 7.71 8.75 -12.97
CA LYS A 36 6.49 8.84 -13.81
C LYS A 36 5.21 8.92 -12.97
N LEU A 37 5.20 8.22 -11.84
CA LEU A 37 4.10 8.19 -10.88
C LEU A 37 4.66 8.40 -9.49
N ASP A 38 3.94 9.20 -8.71
CA ASP A 38 4.24 9.50 -7.32
C ASP A 38 3.05 9.10 -6.45
N PHE A 39 3.34 8.55 -5.27
CA PHE A 39 2.37 8.13 -4.26
C PHE A 39 2.82 8.68 -2.92
N ASP A 40 2.01 9.51 -2.26
CA ASP A 40 2.41 10.19 -1.03
C ASP A 40 2.06 9.44 0.28
N ASP A 41 1.04 8.59 0.27
CA ASP A 41 0.54 7.89 1.47
C ASP A 41 0.62 6.36 1.30
N VAL A 42 1.83 5.84 1.07
CA VAL A 42 2.08 4.40 0.94
C VAL A 42 2.31 3.80 2.33
N TYR A 43 1.41 2.93 2.77
CA TYR A 43 1.49 2.27 4.06
C TYR A 43 2.37 1.02 4.01
N PHE A 44 3.24 0.88 5.01
CA PHE A 44 4.08 -0.28 5.19
C PHE A 44 3.47 -1.22 6.25
N VAL A 45 3.30 -2.48 5.87
CA VAL A 45 2.72 -3.54 6.71
C VAL A 45 3.78 -4.58 7.02
N LYS A 46 4.10 -4.79 8.30
CA LYS A 46 5.27 -5.58 8.73
C LYS A 46 5.17 -7.07 8.38
N GLU A 47 3.98 -7.64 8.48
CA GLU A 47 3.72 -9.07 8.25
C GLU A 47 3.53 -9.37 6.74
N LEU A 48 3.43 -8.34 5.91
CA LEU A 48 3.30 -8.47 4.47
C LEU A 48 4.69 -8.72 3.86
N LYS A 49 5.00 -9.98 3.53
CA LYS A 49 6.29 -10.38 2.92
C LYS A 49 6.42 -9.98 1.44
N PHE A 50 5.31 -9.64 0.79
CA PHE A 50 5.25 -9.26 -0.62
C PHE A 50 4.93 -7.77 -0.74
N ASN A 51 5.44 -7.11 -1.80
CA ASN A 51 5.01 -5.76 -2.14
C ASN A 51 3.67 -5.86 -2.87
N LEU A 52 2.56 -5.62 -2.18
CA LEU A 52 1.22 -5.70 -2.78
C LEU A 52 0.87 -4.36 -3.43
N PHE A 53 0.84 -4.33 -4.77
CA PHE A 53 0.31 -3.20 -5.51
C PHE A 53 -1.13 -3.52 -5.92
N SER A 54 -2.11 -2.90 -5.29
CA SER A 54 -3.52 -3.04 -5.67
C SER A 54 -3.95 -1.83 -6.47
N VAL A 55 -4.48 -2.06 -7.66
CA VAL A 55 -5.13 -1.03 -8.48
C VAL A 55 -6.62 -1.27 -8.34
N SER A 56 -7.34 -0.30 -7.76
CA SER A 56 -8.81 -0.33 -7.81
C SER A 56 -9.24 -0.36 -9.27
N GLN A 57 -10.10 -1.33 -9.61
CA GLN A 57 -10.69 -1.58 -10.92
C GLN A 57 -10.55 -0.39 -11.90
N MET A 58 -9.67 -0.53 -12.89
CA MET A 58 -9.60 0.45 -13.98
C MET A 58 -10.90 0.35 -14.77
N CYS A 59 -11.83 1.27 -14.52
CA CYS A 59 -13.03 1.39 -15.32
C CYS A 59 -12.63 1.99 -16.67
N ASP A 60 -12.77 1.22 -17.75
CA ASP A 60 -12.74 1.80 -19.09
C ASP A 60 -13.89 2.79 -19.22
N LYS A 61 -13.59 4.06 -19.46
CA LYS A 61 -14.58 5.14 -19.67
C LYS A 61 -15.57 4.86 -20.82
N LYS A 62 -15.36 3.79 -21.60
CA LYS A 62 -16.11 3.44 -22.82
C LYS A 62 -16.94 2.16 -22.71
N ASN A 63 -16.90 1.42 -21.61
CA ASN A 63 -17.79 0.27 -21.43
C ASN A 63 -18.89 0.63 -20.43
N SER A 64 -19.93 1.30 -20.92
CA SER A 64 -21.21 1.34 -20.21
C SER A 64 -21.85 -0.04 -20.31
N VAL A 65 -22.00 -0.73 -19.19
CA VAL A 65 -22.96 -1.84 -19.08
C VAL A 65 -24.38 -1.26 -19.11
#